data_AF-A0A1C4T9U4-F1
#
_entry.id   AF-A0A1C4T9U4-F1
#
_cell.length_a   1.000
_cell.length_b   1.000
_cell.length_c   1.000
_cell.angle_alpha   90.00
_cell.angle_beta   90.00
_cell.angle_gamma   90.00
#
_symmetry.space_group_name_H-M   'P 1'
#
loop_
_entity.id
_entity.type
_entity.pdbx_description
1 polymer ?
#
loop_
_entity_poly.entity_id
_entity_poly.type
_entity_poly.pdbx_seq_one_letter_code
_entity_poly.pdbx_strand_id
1 'polypeptide(L)'
;PATPDSSSSGSPPRAPGPAALRAEILLERPGDADLHAAAHTLLVRDPKARRRHLPGALRAFAAGDPRLPVELLAEVFPSHQEPVLAALRARLARPGDGGGAVLRALAGLDTPALALHVAGLVREYIDAHPDDGTHAAEYVDLRLEHGPAARALLLPLVTGLLRDRPAPPPVRAALAAVLAGPGSADSRPLRAELLEVLLEFEQTTGRDPDVLEALLRAAARGSERRPEIRTRALVHRTGMLLVRTPEGAARFDRGLVECARDVPGFAALVTRWLADAPEEWAAVVGPSARRTVEALETSRPSMPMPMQAAGREHGSLRPA
;
A
#
# COMPACT_ATOMS: atom_id res chain seq x y z
N PRO A 1 40.00 22.88 62.12
CA PRO A 1 39.30 23.83 61.24
C PRO A 1 38.70 23.08 60.04
N ALA A 2 37.38 22.96 60.04
CA ALA A 2 36.59 22.00 59.27
C ALA A 2 36.57 22.27 57.75
N THR A 3 36.52 21.19 56.99
CA THR A 3 36.12 21.11 55.58
C THR A 3 34.64 21.48 55.40
N PRO A 4 34.25 22.22 54.34
CA PRO A 4 32.84 22.44 54.05
C PRO A 4 32.28 21.28 53.21
N ASP A 5 31.25 20.65 53.75
CA ASP A 5 30.46 19.62 53.08
C ASP A 5 29.59 20.23 51.97
N SER A 6 29.64 19.58 50.82
CA SER A 6 28.87 19.91 49.63
C SER A 6 27.42 19.46 49.81
N SER A 7 26.53 20.38 50.21
CA SER A 7 25.09 20.12 50.21
C SER A 7 24.52 20.27 48.80
N SER A 8 24.57 19.18 48.04
CA SER A 8 23.78 18.99 46.82
C SER A 8 22.30 18.91 47.20
N SER A 9 21.60 20.03 47.01
CA SER A 9 20.14 20.13 47.10
C SER A 9 19.50 19.37 45.93
N GLY A 10 19.44 18.05 46.03
CA GLY A 10 18.56 17.23 45.21
C GLY A 10 17.12 17.48 45.63
N SER A 11 16.39 18.28 44.86
CA SER A 11 14.94 18.39 45.00
C SER A 11 14.32 16.98 44.94
N PRO A 12 13.41 16.63 45.86
CA PRO A 12 12.77 15.32 45.83
C PRO A 12 12.00 15.16 44.50
N PRO A 13 11.97 13.95 43.92
CA PRO A 13 11.22 13.70 42.70
C PRO A 13 9.75 14.06 42.96
N ARG A 14 9.27 15.11 42.28
CA ARG A 14 7.86 15.53 42.30
C ARG A 14 6.99 14.29 42.06
N ALA A 15 6.08 14.03 43.01
CA ALA A 15 5.16 12.89 43.01
C ALA A 15 4.45 12.72 41.65
N PRO A 16 4.17 11.48 41.22
CA PRO A 16 3.41 11.22 40.00
C PRO A 16 2.05 11.93 40.07
N GLY A 17 1.59 12.47 38.94
CA GLY A 17 0.27 13.10 38.86
C GLY A 17 -0.84 12.10 39.19
N PRO A 18 -2.04 12.55 39.61
CA PRO A 18 -3.13 11.68 40.04
C PRO A 18 -3.60 10.68 38.96
N ALA A 19 -3.36 10.96 37.68
CA ALA A 19 -3.66 10.04 36.58
C ALA A 19 -2.66 8.87 36.49
N ALA A 20 -1.37 9.10 36.74
CA ALA A 20 -0.35 8.06 36.72
C ALA A 20 -0.53 7.06 37.87
N LEU A 21 -0.87 7.54 39.07
CA LEU A 21 -1.15 6.68 40.21
C LEU A 21 -2.35 5.75 39.95
N ARG A 22 -3.43 6.27 39.34
CA ARG A 22 -4.60 5.47 38.96
C ARG A 22 -4.24 4.41 37.91
N ALA A 23 -3.40 4.76 36.94
CA ALA A 23 -2.95 3.83 35.92
C ALA A 23 -2.08 2.70 36.52
N GLU A 24 -1.22 2.98 37.50
CA GLU A 24 -0.47 1.94 38.21
C GLU A 24 -1.41 0.97 38.96
N ILE A 25 -2.40 1.49 39.69
CA ILE A 25 -3.40 0.68 40.41
C ILE A 25 -4.20 -0.20 39.45
N LEU A 26 -4.53 0.29 38.24
CA LEU A 26 -5.24 -0.50 37.23
C LEU A 26 -4.40 -1.68 36.73
N LEU A 27 -3.09 -1.51 36.55
CA LEU A 27 -2.21 -2.59 36.09
C LEU A 27 -2.03 -3.70 37.14
N GLU A 28 -2.20 -3.40 38.42
CA GLU A 28 -2.14 -4.40 39.50
C GLU A 28 -3.42 -5.25 39.61
N ARG A 29 -4.51 -4.84 38.94
CA ARG A 29 -5.81 -5.51 38.98
C ARG A 29 -6.00 -6.40 37.75
N PRO A 30 -5.95 -7.74 37.90
CA PRO A 30 -6.13 -8.65 36.76
C PRO A 30 -7.55 -8.60 36.16
N GLY A 31 -8.55 -8.18 36.94
CA GLY A 31 -9.94 -8.02 36.47
C GLY A 31 -10.15 -6.84 35.51
N ASP A 32 -9.19 -5.91 35.42
CA ASP A 32 -9.28 -4.70 34.60
C ASP A 32 -8.42 -4.81 33.31
N ALA A 33 -8.20 -6.03 32.80
CA ALA A 33 -7.32 -6.31 31.66
C ALA A 33 -7.67 -5.46 30.41
N ASP A 34 -8.94 -5.13 30.23
CA ASP A 34 -9.38 -4.28 29.11
C ASP A 34 -8.88 -2.83 29.19
N LEU A 35 -8.52 -2.36 30.38
CA LEU A 35 -7.99 -1.02 30.64
C LEU A 35 -6.47 -0.98 30.67
N HIS A 36 -5.79 -2.14 30.68
CA HIS A 36 -4.33 -2.21 30.82
C HIS A 36 -3.60 -1.52 29.67
N ALA A 37 -4.09 -1.61 28.45
CA ALA A 37 -3.51 -0.91 27.30
C ALA A 37 -3.57 0.62 27.43
N ALA A 38 -4.71 1.15 27.92
CA ALA A 38 -4.88 2.57 28.16
C ALA A 38 -3.98 3.05 29.30
N ALA A 39 -3.87 2.26 30.38
CA ALA A 39 -2.96 2.53 31.49
C ALA A 39 -1.49 2.54 31.03
N HIS A 40 -1.07 1.54 30.23
CA HIS A 40 0.27 1.50 29.63
C HIS A 40 0.54 2.71 28.74
N THR A 41 -0.40 3.10 27.87
CA THR A 41 -0.25 4.27 27.00
C THR A 41 -0.03 5.54 27.80
N LEU A 42 -0.81 5.75 28.87
CA LEU A 42 -0.68 6.91 29.74
C LEU A 42 0.67 6.94 30.47
N LEU A 43 1.09 5.80 31.04
CA LEU A 43 2.34 5.69 31.80
C LEU A 43 3.59 5.78 30.93
N VAL A 44 3.54 5.31 29.69
CA VAL A 44 4.65 5.42 28.73
C VAL A 44 4.81 6.86 28.23
N ARG A 45 3.72 7.60 28.10
CA ARG A 45 3.76 9.03 27.75
C ARG A 45 4.38 9.89 28.84
N ASP A 46 4.16 9.58 30.12
CA ASP A 46 4.82 10.25 31.24
C ASP A 46 6.34 9.93 31.26
N PRO A 47 7.24 10.91 31.03
CA PRO A 47 8.68 10.68 31.02
C PRO A 47 9.25 10.07 32.31
N LYS A 48 8.62 10.34 33.47
CA LYS A 48 9.07 9.83 34.77
C LYS A 48 8.73 8.35 34.96
N ALA A 49 7.55 7.94 34.50
CA ALA A 49 7.06 6.57 34.62
C ALA A 49 7.52 5.68 33.45
N ARG A 50 7.85 6.28 32.29
CA ARG A 50 8.20 5.58 31.04
C ARG A 50 9.22 4.46 31.22
N ARG A 51 10.34 4.72 31.90
CA ARG A 51 11.40 3.72 32.07
C ARG A 51 10.92 2.45 32.74
N ARG A 52 9.98 2.56 33.68
CA ARG A 52 9.41 1.43 34.42
C ARG A 52 8.36 0.67 33.61
N HIS A 53 7.52 1.39 32.86
CA HIS A 53 6.35 0.79 32.21
C HIS A 53 6.52 0.44 30.73
N LEU A 54 7.53 0.99 30.06
CA LEU A 54 7.81 0.72 28.64
C LEU A 54 8.04 -0.78 28.36
N PRO A 55 8.84 -1.53 29.13
CA PRO A 55 9.02 -2.96 28.87
C PRO A 55 7.71 -3.76 28.94
N GLY A 56 6.80 -3.39 29.84
CA GLY A 56 5.47 -4.00 29.94
C GLY A 56 4.62 -3.71 28.70
N ALA A 57 4.56 -2.44 28.29
CA ALA A 57 3.82 -2.01 27.10
C ALA A 57 4.34 -2.68 25.83
N LEU A 58 5.68 -2.76 25.65
CA LEU A 58 6.29 -3.42 24.50
C LEU A 58 5.97 -4.92 24.46
N ARG A 59 5.94 -5.60 25.61
CA ARG A 59 5.52 -7.01 25.68
C ARG A 59 4.06 -7.20 25.33
N ALA A 60 3.17 -6.35 25.82
CA ALA A 60 1.74 -6.41 25.49
C ALA A 60 1.51 -6.12 23.99
N PHE A 61 2.20 -5.12 23.42
CA PHE A 61 2.17 -4.83 21.99
C PHE A 61 2.66 -6.03 21.16
N ALA A 62 3.82 -6.60 21.50
CA ALA A 62 4.35 -7.80 20.85
C ALA A 62 3.41 -9.01 21.03
N ALA A 63 2.71 -9.09 22.17
CA ALA A 63 1.69 -10.10 22.44
C ALA A 63 0.39 -9.89 21.63
N GLY A 64 0.30 -8.79 20.89
CA GLY A 64 -0.74 -8.52 19.93
C GLY A 64 -1.95 -7.78 20.47
N ASP A 65 -1.80 -7.08 21.60
CA ASP A 65 -2.84 -6.21 22.13
C ASP A 65 -3.19 -5.10 21.10
N PRO A 66 -4.40 -5.11 20.51
CA PRO A 66 -4.77 -4.16 19.46
C PRO A 66 -4.99 -2.74 20.00
N ARG A 67 -5.08 -2.57 21.33
CA ARG A 67 -5.35 -1.28 21.98
C ARG A 67 -4.08 -0.46 22.21
N LEU A 68 -2.90 -1.04 21.94
CA LEU A 68 -1.63 -0.33 22.01
C LEU A 68 -1.26 0.24 20.62
N PRO A 69 -1.31 1.57 20.44
CA PRO A 69 -1.09 2.22 19.15
C PRO A 69 0.39 2.20 18.73
N VAL A 70 0.65 2.13 17.42
CA VAL A 70 2.00 2.23 16.86
C VAL A 70 2.57 3.65 17.03
N GLU A 71 1.70 4.65 17.09
CA GLU A 71 2.03 6.05 17.36
C GLU A 71 2.76 6.22 18.71
N LEU A 72 2.36 5.44 19.72
CA LEU A 72 3.06 5.43 21.02
C LEU A 72 4.52 4.96 20.86
N LEU A 73 4.75 3.97 19.99
CA LEU A 73 6.09 3.47 19.71
C LEU A 73 6.93 4.53 18.99
N ALA A 74 6.33 5.27 18.05
CA ALA A 74 6.98 6.37 17.36
C ALA A 74 7.40 7.50 18.33
N GLU A 75 6.57 7.81 19.33
CA GLU A 75 6.88 8.81 20.38
C GLU A 75 8.11 8.42 21.23
N VAL A 76 8.26 7.14 21.57
CA VAL A 76 9.38 6.66 22.41
C VAL A 76 10.61 6.22 21.63
N PHE A 77 10.48 6.04 20.31
CA PHE A 77 11.52 5.52 19.44
C PHE A 77 12.87 6.25 19.58
N PRO A 78 12.94 7.61 19.61
CA PRO A 78 14.22 8.31 19.68
C PRO A 78 15.07 7.97 20.91
N SER A 79 14.46 7.48 21.99
CA SER A 79 15.17 7.13 23.23
C SER A 79 15.27 5.61 23.46
N HIS A 80 14.56 4.79 22.70
CA HIS A 80 14.44 3.34 22.93
C HIS A 80 14.34 2.55 21.61
N GLN A 81 15.23 2.83 20.66
CA GLN A 81 15.18 2.26 19.31
C GLN A 81 15.14 0.73 19.31
N GLU A 82 16.15 0.07 19.90
CA GLU A 82 16.25 -1.39 19.87
C GLU A 82 15.06 -2.12 20.53
N PRO A 83 14.60 -1.74 21.74
CA PRO A 83 13.39 -2.34 22.33
C PRO A 83 12.14 -2.18 21.46
N VAL A 84 11.96 -1.03 20.81
CA VAL A 84 10.83 -0.78 19.92
C VAL A 84 10.91 -1.63 18.65
N LEU A 85 12.08 -1.69 18.01
CA LEU A 85 12.29 -2.55 16.83
C LEU A 85 12.05 -4.02 17.17
N ALA A 86 12.55 -4.50 18.32
CA ALA A 86 12.32 -5.88 18.75
C ALA A 86 10.82 -6.18 18.95
N ALA A 87 10.05 -5.26 19.54
CA ALA A 87 8.61 -5.42 19.72
C ALA A 87 7.85 -5.41 18.39
N LEU A 88 8.23 -4.54 17.44
CA LEU A 88 7.67 -4.50 16.09
C LEU A 88 7.94 -5.81 15.33
N ARG A 89 9.18 -6.31 15.35
CA ARG A 89 9.53 -7.60 14.74
C ARG A 89 8.72 -8.74 15.33
N ALA A 90 8.66 -8.83 16.66
CA ALA A 90 7.89 -9.85 17.36
C ALA A 90 6.40 -9.79 16.99
N ARG A 91 5.84 -8.58 16.86
CA ARG A 91 4.45 -8.38 16.46
C ARG A 91 4.20 -8.79 15.01
N LEU A 92 5.09 -8.42 14.09
CA LEU A 92 5.00 -8.74 12.66
C LEU A 92 5.21 -10.22 12.36
N ALA A 93 5.99 -10.94 13.18
CA ALA A 93 6.23 -12.37 13.02
C ALA A 93 5.07 -13.26 13.51
N ARG A 94 4.04 -12.67 14.14
CA ARG A 94 2.90 -13.44 14.63
C ARG A 94 1.95 -13.81 13.49
N PRO A 95 1.39 -15.03 13.50
CA PRO A 95 0.35 -15.40 12.55
C PRO A 95 -0.93 -14.59 12.78
N GLY A 96 -1.65 -14.34 11.68
CA GLY A 96 -2.95 -13.65 11.66
C GLY A 96 -2.85 -12.17 11.22
N ASP A 97 -4.00 -11.52 11.14
CA ASP A 97 -4.17 -10.21 10.48
C ASP A 97 -3.53 -9.02 11.24
N GLY A 98 -2.93 -9.27 12.42
CA GLY A 98 -2.34 -8.23 13.26
C GLY A 98 -1.11 -7.57 12.63
N GLY A 99 -0.33 -8.29 11.83
CA GLY A 99 0.86 -7.75 11.16
C GLY A 99 0.50 -6.70 10.11
N GLY A 100 -0.56 -6.95 9.34
CA GLY A 100 -1.08 -6.02 8.35
C GLY A 100 -1.51 -4.68 8.93
N ALA A 101 -2.24 -4.71 10.06
CA ALA A 101 -2.64 -3.50 10.76
C ALA A 101 -1.43 -2.67 11.24
N VAL A 102 -0.34 -3.32 11.65
CA VAL A 102 0.90 -2.64 12.05
C VAL A 102 1.60 -2.02 10.85
N LEU A 103 1.72 -2.73 9.72
CA LEU A 103 2.29 -2.16 8.50
C LEU A 103 1.49 -0.95 8.01
N ARG A 104 0.15 -1.03 8.04
CA ARG A 104 -0.75 0.08 7.71
C ARG A 104 -0.49 1.29 8.61
N ALA A 105 -0.40 1.10 9.92
CA ALA A 105 -0.12 2.18 10.86
C ALA A 105 1.29 2.77 10.64
N LEU A 106 2.31 1.94 10.43
CA LEU A 106 3.66 2.39 10.11
C LEU A 106 3.71 3.21 8.80
N ALA A 107 2.88 2.87 7.82
CA ALA A 107 2.81 3.63 6.58
C ALA A 107 2.33 5.07 6.81
N GLY A 108 1.43 5.31 7.77
CA GLY A 108 0.90 6.64 8.07
C GLY A 108 1.81 7.51 8.95
N LEU A 109 2.97 7.01 9.38
CA LEU A 109 3.86 7.75 10.27
C LEU A 109 4.79 8.70 9.50
N ASP A 110 4.88 9.93 9.97
CA ASP A 110 5.84 10.93 9.47
C ASP A 110 7.16 10.97 10.24
N THR A 111 7.29 10.18 11.32
CA THR A 111 8.49 10.16 12.17
C THR A 111 9.70 9.63 11.40
N PRO A 112 10.67 10.47 11.00
CA PRO A 112 11.70 10.08 10.04
C PRO A 112 12.62 8.98 10.59
N ALA A 113 12.95 9.08 11.89
CA ALA A 113 13.84 8.12 12.55
C ALA A 113 13.29 6.69 12.49
N LEU A 114 12.00 6.49 12.75
CA LEU A 114 11.38 5.16 12.67
C LEU A 114 11.21 4.73 11.21
N ALA A 115 10.78 5.64 10.34
CA ALA A 115 10.53 5.35 8.92
C ALA A 115 11.75 4.76 8.20
N LEU A 116 12.97 5.19 8.56
CA LEU A 116 14.22 4.64 8.02
C LEU A 116 14.43 3.15 8.33
N HIS A 117 13.90 2.65 9.46
CA HIS A 117 14.01 1.24 9.84
C HIS A 117 12.87 0.38 9.30
N VAL A 118 11.73 0.98 8.93
CA VAL A 118 10.55 0.24 8.46
C VAL A 118 10.85 -0.58 7.20
N ALA A 119 11.72 -0.10 6.32
CA ALA A 119 12.12 -0.88 5.14
C ALA A 119 12.73 -2.25 5.52
N GLY A 120 13.48 -2.33 6.62
CA GLY A 120 13.99 -3.60 7.16
C GLY A 120 12.86 -4.49 7.68
N LEU A 121 11.92 -3.92 8.44
CA LEU A 121 10.77 -4.62 8.98
C LEU A 121 9.85 -5.18 7.87
N VAL A 122 9.64 -4.44 6.78
CA VAL A 122 8.86 -4.91 5.63
C VAL A 122 9.53 -6.09 4.95
N ARG A 123 10.87 -6.07 4.81
CA ARG A 123 11.62 -7.22 4.28
C ARG A 123 11.50 -8.45 5.18
N GLU A 124 11.70 -8.28 6.48
CA GLU A 124 11.53 -9.36 7.47
C GLU A 124 10.09 -9.91 7.46
N TYR A 125 9.08 -9.06 7.29
CA TYR A 125 7.69 -9.47 7.14
C TYR A 125 7.47 -10.35 5.91
N ILE A 126 7.99 -9.92 4.75
CA ILE A 126 7.91 -10.66 3.48
C ILE A 126 8.60 -12.03 3.61
N ASP A 127 9.77 -12.07 4.25
CA ASP A 127 10.50 -13.33 4.47
C ASP A 127 9.69 -14.32 5.33
N ALA A 128 8.96 -13.80 6.32
CA ALA A 128 8.10 -14.61 7.19
C ALA A 128 6.75 -15.00 6.54
N HIS A 129 6.29 -14.23 5.54
CA HIS A 129 4.98 -14.40 4.89
C HIS A 129 5.12 -14.36 3.36
N PRO A 130 5.83 -15.31 2.73
CA PRO A 130 6.16 -15.24 1.30
C PRO A 130 4.92 -15.27 0.38
N ASP A 131 3.82 -15.86 0.85
CA ASP A 131 2.56 -15.97 0.11
C ASP A 131 1.65 -14.75 0.30
N ASP A 132 1.97 -13.83 1.22
CA ASP A 132 1.18 -12.64 1.51
C ASP A 132 1.85 -11.35 1.01
N GLY A 133 1.57 -11.03 -0.25
CA GLY A 133 1.94 -9.74 -0.84
C GLY A 133 1.06 -8.57 -0.42
N THR A 134 -0.12 -8.82 0.14
CA THR A 134 -1.19 -7.82 0.26
C THR A 134 -0.78 -6.69 1.19
N HIS A 135 -0.33 -7.02 2.39
CA HIS A 135 0.00 -6.03 3.41
C HIS A 135 1.29 -5.25 3.09
N ALA A 136 2.26 -5.89 2.44
CA ALA A 136 3.46 -5.21 1.97
C ALA A 136 3.14 -4.22 0.83
N ALA A 137 2.27 -4.61 -0.10
CA ALA A 137 1.82 -3.73 -1.17
C ALA A 137 0.96 -2.57 -0.64
N GLU A 138 0.08 -2.83 0.33
CA GLU A 138 -0.70 -1.78 1.00
C GLU A 138 0.19 -0.77 1.73
N TYR A 139 1.25 -1.23 2.41
CA TYR A 139 2.26 -0.33 2.99
C TYR A 139 2.86 0.61 1.92
N VAL A 140 3.24 0.07 0.77
CA VAL A 140 3.78 0.87 -0.34
C VAL A 140 2.73 1.84 -0.88
N ASP A 141 1.49 1.38 -1.06
CA ASP A 141 0.37 2.20 -1.55
C ASP A 141 0.11 3.42 -0.66
N LEU A 142 0.07 3.22 0.66
CA LEU A 142 -0.13 4.29 1.64
C LEU A 142 1.07 5.23 1.72
N ARG A 143 2.30 4.70 1.65
CA ARG A 143 3.51 5.53 1.63
C ARG A 143 3.59 6.39 0.38
N LEU A 144 3.16 5.89 -0.77
CA LEU A 144 3.13 6.65 -2.03
C LEU A 144 2.30 7.94 -1.92
N GLU A 145 1.26 7.95 -1.08
CA GLU A 145 0.41 9.13 -0.85
C GLU A 145 1.07 10.22 0.00
N HIS A 146 2.27 9.98 0.56
CA HIS A 146 3.10 11.03 1.16
C HIS A 146 3.87 11.85 0.10
N GLY A 147 3.57 11.61 -1.18
CA GLY A 147 4.09 12.37 -2.32
C GLY A 147 5.61 12.25 -2.51
N PRO A 148 6.29 13.31 -2.97
CA PRO A 148 7.72 13.25 -3.30
C PRO A 148 8.62 12.84 -2.13
N ALA A 149 8.22 13.11 -0.89
CA ALA A 149 8.98 12.75 0.31
C ALA A 149 9.11 11.22 0.48
N ALA A 150 8.14 10.45 -0.03
CA ALA A 150 8.15 8.99 0.03
C ALA A 150 9.28 8.36 -0.80
N ARG A 151 9.77 9.07 -1.82
CA ARG A 151 10.76 8.54 -2.77
C ARG A 151 12.02 8.04 -2.08
N ALA A 152 12.52 8.78 -1.09
CA ALA A 152 13.75 8.43 -0.37
C ALA A 152 13.64 7.09 0.40
N LEU A 153 12.42 6.67 0.76
CA LEU A 153 12.16 5.43 1.49
C LEU A 153 11.74 4.29 0.54
N LEU A 154 10.87 4.59 -0.42
CA LEU A 154 10.27 3.58 -1.29
C LEU A 154 11.21 3.12 -2.40
N LEU A 155 11.99 4.03 -3.00
CA LEU A 155 12.89 3.64 -4.09
C LEU A 155 13.95 2.62 -3.64
N PRO A 156 14.68 2.83 -2.53
CA PRO A 156 15.62 1.82 -2.03
C PRO A 156 14.92 0.52 -1.59
N LEU A 157 13.74 0.61 -0.97
CA LEU A 157 12.99 -0.56 -0.55
C LEU A 157 12.57 -1.43 -1.73
N VAL A 158 11.88 -0.86 -2.71
CA VAL A 158 11.38 -1.60 -3.89
C VAL A 158 12.54 -2.09 -4.75
N THR A 159 13.58 -1.28 -4.94
CA THR A 159 14.78 -1.72 -5.68
C THR A 159 15.45 -2.91 -5.00
N GLY A 160 15.61 -2.88 -3.67
CA GLY A 160 16.19 -4.00 -2.92
C GLY A 160 15.32 -5.26 -2.94
N LEU A 161 13.99 -5.09 -2.90
CA LEU A 161 13.02 -6.20 -3.03
C LEU A 161 12.99 -6.81 -4.44
N LEU A 162 13.51 -6.12 -5.45
CA LEU A 162 13.55 -6.64 -6.81
C LEU A 162 14.94 -7.15 -7.17
N ARG A 163 16.01 -6.40 -6.87
CA ARG A 163 17.35 -6.66 -7.39
C ARG A 163 18.28 -7.37 -6.42
N ASP A 164 18.29 -6.97 -5.14
CA ASP A 164 19.26 -7.47 -4.17
C ASP A 164 18.81 -8.82 -3.60
N ARG A 165 17.56 -8.87 -3.13
CA ARG A 165 16.91 -10.09 -2.65
C ARG A 165 15.50 -10.14 -3.24
N PRO A 166 15.35 -10.74 -4.43
CA PRO A 166 14.08 -10.75 -5.14
C PRO A 166 12.95 -11.32 -4.27
N ALA A 167 11.89 -10.54 -4.11
CA ALA A 167 10.70 -10.94 -3.39
C ALA A 167 9.98 -12.07 -4.13
N PRO A 168 9.23 -12.94 -3.41
CA PRO A 168 8.43 -13.99 -4.02
C PRO A 168 7.39 -13.44 -5.01
N PRO A 169 6.97 -14.23 -6.02
CA PRO A 169 5.99 -13.80 -7.01
C PRO A 169 4.68 -13.21 -6.45
N PRO A 170 4.05 -13.75 -5.39
CA PRO A 170 2.84 -13.17 -4.81
C PRO A 170 3.04 -11.71 -4.35
N VAL A 171 4.20 -11.41 -3.76
CA VAL A 171 4.58 -10.08 -3.33
C VAL A 171 4.80 -9.16 -4.52
N ARG A 172 5.52 -9.63 -5.55
CA ARG A 172 5.75 -8.83 -6.77
C ARG A 172 4.46 -8.56 -7.52
N ALA A 173 3.52 -9.51 -7.55
CA ALA A 173 2.20 -9.33 -8.16
C ALA A 173 1.36 -8.29 -7.42
N ALA A 174 1.39 -8.30 -6.07
CA ALA A 174 0.73 -7.28 -5.27
C ALA A 174 1.36 -5.89 -5.46
N LEU A 175 2.69 -5.80 -5.50
CA LEU A 175 3.41 -4.56 -5.84
C LEU A 175 3.05 -4.06 -7.24
N ALA A 176 3.01 -4.95 -8.24
CA ALA A 176 2.60 -4.63 -9.60
C ALA A 176 1.20 -4.01 -9.63
N ALA A 177 0.25 -4.58 -8.90
CA ALA A 177 -1.11 -4.04 -8.83
C ALA A 177 -1.17 -2.62 -8.25
N VAL A 178 -0.36 -2.33 -7.23
CA VAL A 178 -0.23 -1.01 -6.61
C VAL A 178 0.46 -0.02 -7.55
N LEU A 179 1.61 -0.38 -8.11
CA LEU A 179 2.40 0.50 -8.97
C LEU A 179 1.70 0.83 -10.29
N ALA A 180 0.97 -0.14 -10.86
CA ALA A 180 0.11 0.05 -12.02
C ALA A 180 -1.31 0.55 -11.66
N GLY A 181 -1.58 0.88 -10.39
CA GLY A 181 -2.83 1.50 -9.97
C GLY A 181 -2.98 2.94 -10.47
N PRO A 182 -4.17 3.56 -10.34
CA PRO A 182 -4.42 4.92 -10.82
C PRO A 182 -3.68 6.00 -10.01
N GLY A 183 -3.53 5.82 -8.69
CA GLY A 183 -2.90 6.78 -7.77
C GLY A 183 -3.56 8.17 -7.71
N SER A 184 -3.13 8.97 -6.72
CA SER A 184 -3.41 10.41 -6.65
C SER A 184 -2.47 11.19 -7.57
N ALA A 185 -2.66 12.50 -7.68
CA ALA A 185 -1.75 13.36 -8.44
C ALA A 185 -0.31 13.30 -7.88
N ASP A 186 -0.18 13.22 -6.55
CA ASP A 186 1.10 13.25 -5.86
C ASP A 186 1.85 11.91 -5.95
N SER A 187 1.14 10.79 -5.96
CA SER A 187 1.77 9.47 -6.04
C SER A 187 2.14 9.02 -7.46
N ARG A 188 1.49 9.58 -8.49
CA ARG A 188 1.68 9.15 -9.90
C ARG A 188 3.13 9.18 -10.40
N PRO A 189 3.94 10.23 -10.16
CA PRO A 189 5.32 10.26 -10.65
C PRO A 189 6.17 9.12 -10.07
N LEU A 190 6.07 8.90 -8.76
CA LEU A 190 6.83 7.85 -8.08
C LEU A 190 6.31 6.44 -8.43
N ARG A 191 4.99 6.26 -8.57
CA ARG A 191 4.42 5.00 -9.09
C ARG A 191 4.98 4.64 -10.45
N ALA A 192 5.07 5.62 -11.37
CA ALA A 192 5.64 5.40 -12.69
C ALA A 192 7.13 5.02 -12.63
N GLU A 193 7.92 5.73 -11.81
CA GLU A 193 9.34 5.41 -11.62
C GLU A 193 9.54 3.98 -11.09
N LEU A 194 8.81 3.59 -10.05
CA LEU A 194 8.92 2.26 -9.46
C LEU A 194 8.36 1.16 -10.38
N LEU A 195 7.32 1.46 -11.16
CA LEU A 195 6.77 0.54 -12.16
C LEU A 195 7.80 0.22 -13.25
N GLU A 196 8.58 1.21 -13.68
CA GLU A 196 9.66 0.97 -14.64
C GLU A 196 10.74 0.05 -14.06
N VAL A 197 11.11 0.22 -12.78
CA VAL A 197 12.04 -0.69 -12.10
C VAL A 197 11.49 -2.13 -12.06
N LEU A 198 10.20 -2.30 -11.78
CA LEU A 198 9.53 -3.61 -11.77
C LEU A 198 9.49 -4.22 -13.17
N LEU A 199 9.10 -3.47 -14.20
CA LEU A 199 9.03 -3.94 -15.57
C LEU A 199 10.41 -4.34 -16.12
N GLU A 200 11.45 -3.59 -15.80
CA GLU A 200 12.83 -3.93 -16.14
C GLU A 200 13.23 -5.27 -15.49
N PHE A 201 12.93 -5.43 -14.20
CA PHE A 201 13.21 -6.68 -13.48
C PHE A 201 12.46 -7.88 -14.06
N GLU A 202 11.16 -7.76 -14.33
CA GLU A 202 10.35 -8.85 -14.89
C GLU A 202 10.79 -9.18 -16.33
N GLN A 203 11.29 -8.20 -17.08
CA GLN A 203 11.85 -8.40 -18.41
C GLN A 203 13.12 -9.24 -18.40
N THR A 204 14.04 -8.98 -17.45
CA THR A 204 15.35 -9.62 -17.41
C THR A 204 15.34 -10.93 -16.62
N THR A 205 14.70 -10.93 -15.45
CA THR A 205 14.93 -11.90 -14.38
C THR A 205 13.65 -12.56 -13.90
N GLY A 206 12.64 -11.79 -13.48
CA GLY A 206 11.46 -12.30 -12.78
C GLY A 206 10.57 -13.21 -13.64
N ARG A 207 10.24 -12.77 -14.86
CA ARG A 207 9.46 -13.47 -15.90
C ARG A 207 8.23 -14.21 -15.37
N ASP A 208 7.59 -13.70 -14.34
CA ASP A 208 6.51 -14.41 -13.67
C ASP A 208 5.15 -14.03 -14.27
N PRO A 209 4.37 -14.99 -14.80
CA PRO A 209 3.09 -14.68 -15.43
C PRO A 209 2.07 -14.04 -14.49
N ASP A 210 2.06 -14.37 -13.19
CA ASP A 210 1.07 -13.86 -12.24
C ASP A 210 1.29 -12.36 -11.98
N VAL A 211 2.57 -11.94 -11.97
CA VAL A 211 2.95 -10.52 -11.89
C VAL A 211 2.46 -9.75 -13.10
N LEU A 212 2.64 -10.32 -14.30
CA LEU A 212 2.22 -9.68 -15.55
C LEU A 212 0.69 -9.64 -15.69
N GLU A 213 -0.04 -10.68 -15.26
CA GLU A 213 -1.50 -10.63 -15.19
C GLU A 213 -1.99 -9.57 -14.19
N ALA A 214 -1.33 -9.42 -13.04
CA ALA A 214 -1.65 -8.36 -12.08
C ALA A 214 -1.46 -6.96 -12.70
N LEU A 215 -0.40 -6.76 -13.49
CA LEU A 215 -0.21 -5.53 -14.26
C LEU A 215 -1.33 -5.27 -15.27
N LEU A 216 -1.76 -6.30 -16.02
CA LEU A 216 -2.85 -6.18 -16.99
C LEU A 216 -4.16 -5.75 -16.31
N ARG A 217 -4.53 -6.43 -15.21
CA ARG A 217 -5.74 -6.12 -14.43
C ARG A 217 -5.68 -4.70 -13.86
N ALA A 218 -4.54 -4.28 -13.32
CA ALA A 218 -4.34 -2.93 -12.80
C ALA A 218 -4.36 -1.86 -13.91
N ALA A 219 -3.79 -2.16 -15.08
CA ALA A 219 -3.83 -1.30 -16.25
C ALA A 219 -5.27 -1.04 -16.71
N ALA A 220 -6.07 -2.10 -16.82
CA ALA A 220 -7.48 -2.01 -17.18
C ALA A 220 -8.28 -1.21 -16.15
N ARG A 221 -8.20 -1.56 -14.86
CA ARG A 221 -8.90 -0.84 -13.78
C ARG A 221 -8.53 0.63 -13.68
N GLY A 222 -7.29 0.98 -14.02
CA GLY A 222 -6.80 2.35 -14.03
C GLY A 222 -7.15 3.15 -15.30
N SER A 223 -7.76 2.53 -16.31
CA SER A 223 -7.92 3.12 -17.65
C SER A 223 -8.76 4.39 -17.69
N GLU A 224 -9.76 4.55 -16.82
CA GLU A 224 -10.58 5.77 -16.74
C GLU A 224 -9.82 6.97 -16.15
N ARG A 225 -8.81 6.72 -15.31
CA ARG A 225 -8.07 7.76 -14.57
C ARG A 225 -6.69 8.03 -15.15
N ARG A 226 -6.24 7.20 -16.09
CA ARG A 226 -4.94 7.28 -16.76
C ARG A 226 -5.13 7.70 -18.22
N PRO A 227 -4.27 8.56 -18.78
CA PRO A 227 -4.29 8.86 -20.21
C PRO A 227 -4.24 7.59 -21.06
N GLU A 228 -5.10 7.52 -22.08
CA GLU A 228 -5.25 6.35 -22.97
C GLU A 228 -3.90 5.87 -23.52
N ILE A 229 -3.02 6.77 -23.97
CA ILE A 229 -1.69 6.45 -24.50
C ILE A 229 -0.85 5.67 -23.46
N ARG A 230 -0.90 6.05 -22.19
CA ARG A 230 -0.15 5.36 -21.13
C ARG A 230 -0.78 4.02 -20.79
N THR A 231 -2.10 3.92 -20.81
CA THR A 231 -2.81 2.64 -20.63
C THR A 231 -2.48 1.67 -21.77
N ARG A 232 -2.53 2.13 -23.02
CA ARG A 232 -2.15 1.40 -24.23
C ARG A 232 -0.72 0.86 -24.12
N ALA A 233 0.24 1.73 -23.78
CA ALA A 233 1.65 1.37 -23.67
C ALA A 233 1.89 0.31 -22.58
N LEU A 234 1.23 0.42 -21.42
CA LEU A 234 1.34 -0.55 -20.34
C LEU A 234 0.75 -1.91 -20.74
N VAL A 235 -0.47 -1.93 -21.29
CA VAL A 235 -1.11 -3.18 -21.75
C VAL A 235 -0.27 -3.86 -22.83
N HIS A 236 0.22 -3.09 -23.81
CA HIS A 236 1.06 -3.62 -24.88
C HIS A 236 2.38 -4.18 -24.34
N ARG A 237 3.08 -3.46 -23.46
CA ARG A 237 4.33 -3.93 -22.85
C ARG A 237 4.12 -5.19 -22.00
N THR A 238 3.05 -5.25 -21.22
CA THR A 238 2.66 -6.45 -20.48
C THR A 238 2.40 -7.64 -21.43
N GLY A 239 1.68 -7.41 -22.53
CA GLY A 239 1.45 -8.41 -23.57
C GLY A 239 2.75 -8.93 -24.17
N MET A 240 3.65 -8.03 -24.59
CA MET A 240 4.96 -8.39 -25.15
C MET A 240 5.83 -9.23 -24.21
N LEU A 241 5.67 -9.08 -22.88
CA LEU A 241 6.37 -9.91 -21.91
C LEU A 241 5.70 -11.29 -21.77
N LEU A 242 4.37 -11.35 -21.75
CA LEU A 242 3.60 -12.60 -21.63
C LEU A 242 3.71 -13.49 -22.87
N VAL A 243 3.66 -12.94 -24.09
CA VAL A 243 3.67 -13.74 -25.33
C VAL A 243 5.00 -14.44 -25.65
N ARG A 244 6.02 -14.22 -24.81
CA ARG A 244 7.30 -14.96 -24.91
C ARG A 244 7.16 -16.46 -24.67
N THR A 245 6.04 -16.89 -24.09
CA THR A 245 5.69 -18.31 -23.94
C THR A 245 4.26 -18.56 -24.43
N PRO A 246 3.94 -19.77 -24.93
CA PRO A 246 2.57 -20.11 -25.33
C PRO A 246 1.57 -20.01 -24.17
N GLU A 247 2.00 -20.39 -22.97
CA GLU A 247 1.20 -20.30 -21.75
C GLU A 247 0.90 -18.84 -21.40
N GLY A 248 1.90 -17.96 -21.48
CA GLY A 248 1.74 -16.53 -21.25
C GLY A 248 0.85 -15.85 -22.30
N ALA A 249 0.96 -16.25 -23.58
CA ALA A 249 0.04 -15.77 -24.62
C ALA A 249 -1.42 -16.14 -24.31
N ALA A 250 -1.68 -17.38 -23.89
CA ALA A 250 -3.01 -17.82 -23.50
C ALA A 250 -3.56 -17.08 -22.27
N ARG A 251 -2.67 -16.77 -21.30
CA ARG A 251 -3.00 -15.96 -20.11
C ARG A 251 -3.32 -14.52 -20.47
N PHE A 252 -2.54 -13.91 -21.35
CA PHE A 252 -2.77 -12.53 -21.80
C PHE A 252 -4.12 -12.40 -22.52
N ASP A 253 -4.41 -13.30 -23.47
CA ASP A 253 -5.68 -13.33 -24.19
C ASP A 253 -6.88 -13.46 -23.24
N ARG A 254 -6.80 -14.40 -22.28
CA ARG A 254 -7.84 -14.60 -21.28
C ARG A 254 -8.03 -13.36 -20.40
N GLY A 255 -6.93 -12.84 -19.85
CA GLY A 255 -6.96 -11.66 -18.97
C GLY A 255 -7.47 -10.41 -19.70
N LEU A 256 -7.15 -10.24 -20.98
CA LEU A 256 -7.64 -9.13 -21.79
C LEU A 256 -9.16 -9.20 -21.98
N VAL A 257 -9.69 -10.39 -22.28
CA VAL A 257 -11.13 -10.64 -22.42
C VAL A 257 -11.87 -10.44 -21.09
N GLU A 258 -11.31 -10.94 -19.98
CA GLU A 258 -11.85 -10.73 -18.62
C GLU A 258 -11.91 -9.23 -18.30
N CYS A 259 -10.81 -8.50 -18.53
CA CYS A 259 -10.77 -7.05 -18.31
C CYS A 259 -11.78 -6.30 -19.21
N ALA A 260 -11.93 -6.69 -20.48
CA ALA A 260 -12.87 -6.06 -21.40
C ALA A 260 -14.34 -6.26 -20.96
N ARG A 261 -14.62 -7.40 -20.34
CA ARG A 261 -15.94 -7.71 -19.76
C ARG A 261 -16.19 -6.94 -18.47
N ASP A 262 -15.22 -6.94 -17.56
CA ASP A 262 -15.41 -6.50 -16.18
C ASP A 262 -15.18 -4.99 -15.98
N VAL A 263 -14.39 -4.36 -16.84
CA VAL A 263 -14.06 -2.94 -16.75
C VAL A 263 -14.87 -2.12 -17.76
N PRO A 264 -15.72 -1.19 -17.31
CA PRO A 264 -16.44 -0.28 -18.19
C PRO A 264 -15.50 0.47 -19.14
N GLY A 265 -15.90 0.63 -20.41
CA GLY A 265 -15.11 1.36 -21.41
C GLY A 265 -13.81 0.68 -21.89
N PHE A 266 -13.32 -0.36 -21.21
CA PHE A 266 -12.05 -1.01 -21.59
C PHE A 266 -12.14 -1.78 -22.91
N ALA A 267 -13.27 -2.44 -23.19
CA ALA A 267 -13.51 -3.08 -24.50
C ALA A 267 -13.38 -2.07 -25.66
N ALA A 268 -14.06 -0.92 -25.55
CA ALA A 268 -13.97 0.17 -26.52
C ALA A 268 -12.54 0.66 -26.77
N LEU A 269 -11.74 0.80 -25.71
CA LEU A 269 -10.33 1.17 -25.79
C LEU A 269 -9.53 0.15 -26.61
N VAL A 270 -9.64 -1.13 -26.25
CA VAL A 270 -8.93 -2.22 -26.92
C VAL A 270 -9.35 -2.34 -28.38
N THR A 271 -10.65 -2.25 -28.69
CA THR A 271 -11.16 -2.26 -30.07
C THR A 271 -10.58 -1.12 -30.91
N ARG A 272 -10.45 0.10 -30.36
CA ARG A 272 -9.80 1.21 -31.06
C ARG A 272 -8.32 0.92 -31.31
N TRP A 273 -7.57 0.45 -30.32
CA TRP A 273 -6.15 0.15 -30.49
C TRP A 273 -5.90 -0.92 -31.56
N LEU A 274 -6.74 -1.96 -31.58
CA LEU A 274 -6.73 -3.02 -32.58
C LEU A 274 -7.02 -2.50 -34.00
N ALA A 275 -7.90 -1.50 -34.13
CA ALA A 275 -8.22 -0.86 -35.41
C ALA A 275 -7.12 0.11 -35.86
N ASP A 276 -6.54 0.87 -34.93
CA ASP A 276 -5.53 1.90 -35.21
C ASP A 276 -4.18 1.30 -35.63
N ALA A 277 -3.80 0.13 -35.07
CA ALA A 277 -2.51 -0.52 -35.34
C ALA A 277 -2.64 -2.05 -35.37
N PRO A 278 -3.30 -2.63 -36.39
CA PRO A 278 -3.61 -4.06 -36.42
C PRO A 278 -2.36 -4.95 -36.38
N GLU A 279 -1.28 -4.57 -37.08
CA GLU A 279 -0.04 -5.34 -37.11
C GLU A 279 0.72 -5.32 -35.79
N GLU A 280 0.67 -4.20 -35.05
CA GLU A 280 1.27 -4.08 -33.71
C GLU A 280 0.58 -5.06 -32.75
N TRP A 281 -0.76 -5.05 -32.74
CA TRP A 281 -1.54 -5.85 -31.80
C TRP A 281 -1.69 -7.32 -32.20
N ALA A 282 -1.55 -7.66 -33.49
CA ALA A 282 -1.55 -9.06 -33.95
C ALA A 282 -0.36 -9.86 -33.38
N ALA A 283 0.73 -9.19 -33.01
CA ALA A 283 1.88 -9.82 -32.36
C ALA A 283 1.60 -10.23 -30.90
N VAL A 284 0.59 -9.64 -30.25
CA VAL A 284 0.31 -9.83 -28.82
C VAL A 284 -1.07 -10.42 -28.52
N VAL A 285 -2.08 -10.17 -29.36
CA VAL A 285 -3.46 -10.59 -29.14
C VAL A 285 -3.86 -11.67 -30.15
N GLY A 286 -4.29 -12.82 -29.64
CA GLY A 286 -4.77 -13.91 -30.47
C GLY A 286 -6.06 -13.57 -31.22
N PRO A 287 -6.30 -14.14 -32.42
CA PRO A 287 -7.49 -13.86 -33.23
C PRO A 287 -8.82 -14.15 -32.53
N SER A 288 -8.84 -15.11 -31.60
CA SER A 288 -10.04 -15.45 -30.83
C SER A 288 -10.33 -14.43 -29.72
N ALA A 289 -9.30 -13.94 -29.03
CA ALA A 289 -9.46 -12.88 -28.03
C ALA A 289 -9.92 -11.58 -28.69
N ARG A 290 -9.31 -11.20 -29.82
CA ARG A 290 -9.74 -10.07 -30.65
C ARG A 290 -11.24 -10.12 -30.99
N ARG A 291 -11.70 -11.21 -31.60
CA ARG A 291 -13.13 -11.39 -31.94
C ARG A 291 -14.05 -11.30 -30.73
N THR A 292 -13.60 -11.82 -29.58
CA THR A 292 -14.40 -11.79 -28.35
C THR A 292 -14.54 -10.36 -27.81
N VAL A 293 -13.46 -9.58 -27.81
CA VAL A 293 -13.49 -8.17 -27.38
C VAL A 293 -14.37 -7.32 -28.31
N GLU A 294 -14.23 -7.49 -29.63
CA GLU A 294 -15.08 -6.82 -30.63
C GLU A 294 -16.57 -7.19 -30.44
N ALA A 295 -16.88 -8.46 -30.15
CA ALA A 295 -18.24 -8.90 -29.86
C ALA A 295 -18.82 -8.30 -28.57
N LEU A 296 -18.00 -8.14 -27.53
CA LEU A 296 -18.41 -7.49 -26.27
C LEU A 296 -18.77 -6.02 -26.47
N GLU A 297 -18.01 -5.31 -27.31
CA GLU A 297 -18.29 -3.90 -27.60
C GLU A 297 -19.54 -3.73 -28.49
N THR A 298 -19.72 -4.58 -29.49
CA THR A 298 -20.92 -4.54 -30.35
C THR A 298 -22.20 -4.97 -29.64
N SER A 299 -22.11 -5.81 -28.61
CA SER A 299 -23.25 -6.28 -27.82
C SER A 299 -23.67 -5.30 -26.70
N ARG A 300 -22.91 -4.23 -26.45
CA ARG A 300 -23.30 -3.23 -25.46
C ARG A 300 -24.51 -2.43 -25.97
N PRO A 301 -25.60 -2.34 -25.19
CA PRO A 301 -26.75 -1.54 -25.61
C PRO A 301 -26.31 -0.09 -25.79
N SER A 302 -26.47 0.41 -27.02
CA SER A 302 -26.30 1.84 -27.31
C SER A 302 -27.30 2.59 -26.43
N MET A 303 -26.80 3.31 -25.41
CA MET A 303 -27.65 4.15 -24.56
C MET A 303 -28.42 5.11 -25.49
N PRO A 304 -29.76 5.09 -25.50
CA PRO A 304 -30.51 6.03 -26.33
C PRO A 304 -30.19 7.43 -25.83
N MET A 305 -29.65 8.25 -26.73
CA MET A 305 -29.47 9.69 -26.52
C MET A 305 -30.80 10.26 -25.99
N PRO A 306 -30.80 11.04 -24.89
CA PRO A 306 -32.01 11.73 -24.48
C PRO A 306 -32.36 12.71 -25.59
N MET A 307 -33.40 12.37 -26.35
CA MET A 307 -34.09 13.33 -27.23
C MET A 307 -34.49 14.50 -26.34
N GLN A 308 -33.83 15.64 -26.51
CA GLN A 308 -34.35 16.91 -26.02
C GLN A 308 -35.73 17.08 -26.64
N ALA A 309 -36.76 16.90 -25.82
CA ALA A 309 -38.11 17.25 -26.17
C ALA A 309 -38.09 18.74 -26.54
N ALA A 310 -38.38 19.03 -27.81
CA ALA A 310 -38.57 20.38 -28.29
C ALA A 310 -39.67 21.05 -27.44
N GLY A 311 -39.25 21.91 -26.51
CA GLY A 311 -40.13 22.84 -25.84
C GLY A 311 -40.71 23.76 -26.91
N ARG A 312 -41.98 23.54 -27.25
CA ARG A 312 -42.78 24.53 -27.98
C ARG A 312 -42.97 25.72 -27.04
N GLU A 313 -42.06 26.68 -27.11
CA GLU A 313 -42.28 28.00 -26.52
C GLU A 313 -43.44 28.66 -27.26
N HIS A 314 -44.50 28.91 -26.50
CA HIS A 314 -45.69 29.59 -26.95
C HIS A 314 -45.34 31.05 -27.22
N GLY A 315 -45.48 31.47 -28.47
CA GLY A 315 -45.45 32.87 -28.84
C GLY A 315 -46.57 33.63 -28.13
N SER A 316 -46.21 34.40 -27.10
CA SER A 316 -47.08 35.42 -26.52
C SER A 316 -46.75 36.75 -27.17
N LEU A 317 -47.52 37.11 -28.20
CA LEU A 317 -47.60 38.47 -28.72
C LEU A 317 -48.62 39.26 -27.89
N ARG A 318 -48.17 40.32 -27.24
CA ARG A 318 -49.01 41.48 -26.92
C ARG A 318 -48.26 42.76 -27.30
N PRO A 319 -48.79 43.57 -28.23
CA PRO A 319 -48.32 44.94 -28.44
C PRO A 319 -49.02 45.92 -27.48
N ALA A 320 -48.46 47.13 -27.46
CA ALA A 320 -48.74 48.30 -26.64
C ALA A 320 -50.22 48.72 -26.53
#